data_AF-A0A7J9H579-F1
#
_entry.id   AF-A0A7J9H579-F1
#
_cell.length_a   1.000
_cell.length_b   1.000
_cell.length_c   1.000
_cell.angle_alpha   90.00
_cell.angle_beta   90.00
_cell.angle_gamma   90.00
#
_symmetry.space_group_name_H-M   'P 1'
#
loop_
_entity.id
_entity.type
_entity.pdbx_description
1 polymer ?
#
loop_
_entity_poly.entity_id
_entity_poly.type
_entity_poly.pdbx_seq_one_letter_code
_entity_poly.pdbx_strand_id
1 'polypeptide(L)'
;ISTHSVSGVSSSSKYFQTSRRVYKGLKDFGREFIDLELFNQSLDDWILENYGVDQVTGDQPFLKPPFLTDELRKLDLALEGVLFQQLFRMPCSPLASKSVKEDGYHALEDFLHVIVNGLWRTFWRKSGPLPFSLSCFHHPGSKFYAVEKAISRGRLEELRGLALISKNGNNLKVHWNQVVELVLFRQNILSGNELKLSVSTICEALFYGVHILISRCLSKSRTISNDSVFIMVFDSKFGAVIKLGGDLSKLELNTGDPYHSVAHWIKCHAEVLLSSVETIWNRLGNANWGDLGTLQVLLAAFYSIVQCNGPPRKSISSLASAHSLRLQKRRIECRLAENENAKIPYQQDGYQHGEIVELDHSDNPLVKNTSHLKLRQGEILLLEDQQQGQKSFQIQESFIGGNYFLYGAISLDYPTQLLTLYVGAHPSRLEPSWEDMSLWYQVQRQTKVLNILKHQGVSSKYLPEVIASGRILHPGPCKKQSPSGRCDHPWCGTPILVTL
;
A
#
# COMPACT_ATOMS: atom_id res chain seq x y z
N ILE A 1 -33.44 34.76 4.13
CA ILE A 1 -32.66 35.83 4.83
C ILE A 1 -32.10 35.15 6.08
N SER A 2 -30.84 34.76 6.24
CA SER A 2 -29.54 35.25 5.77
C SER A 2 -28.68 34.08 5.23
N THR A 3 -28.04 34.33 4.09
CA THR A 3 -27.11 33.46 3.38
C THR A 3 -25.68 33.93 3.65
N HIS A 4 -24.89 33.17 4.41
CA HIS A 4 -23.43 33.34 4.41
C HIS A 4 -22.81 32.31 3.46
N SER A 5 -22.60 32.77 2.24
CA SER A 5 -21.82 32.14 1.19
C SER A 5 -20.36 31.99 1.62
N VAL A 6 -19.87 30.75 1.62
CA VAL A 6 -18.43 30.43 1.67
C VAL A 6 -17.83 30.85 0.33
N SER A 7 -17.27 32.06 0.28
CA SER A 7 -16.63 32.63 -0.90
C SER A 7 -15.14 32.28 -0.95
N GLY A 8 -14.73 31.64 -2.05
CA GLY A 8 -13.44 31.87 -2.68
C GLY A 8 -12.25 31.07 -2.18
N VAL A 9 -12.12 29.82 -2.66
CA VAL A 9 -10.78 29.20 -2.80
C VAL A 9 -10.02 30.03 -3.83
N SER A 10 -9.14 30.92 -3.35
CA SER A 10 -8.27 31.69 -4.25
C SER A 10 -7.28 30.73 -4.90
N SER A 11 -7.47 30.45 -6.18
CA SER A 11 -6.52 29.76 -7.05
C SER A 11 -5.35 30.70 -7.39
N SER A 12 -4.57 31.06 -6.39
CA SER A 12 -3.36 31.87 -6.52
C SER A 12 -2.17 31.04 -6.04
N SER A 13 -1.80 30.00 -6.80
CA SER A 13 -0.48 29.40 -6.70
C SER A 13 0.53 30.38 -7.28
N LYS A 14 0.94 31.36 -6.46
CA LYS A 14 2.00 32.32 -6.82
C LYS A 14 3.24 31.53 -7.20
N TYR A 15 3.67 31.74 -8.44
CA TYR A 15 4.79 31.07 -9.06
C TYR A 15 6.07 31.40 -8.28
N PHE A 16 6.69 30.40 -7.66
CA PHE A 16 8.06 30.52 -7.19
C PHE A 16 9.02 30.47 -8.39
N GLN A 17 9.41 31.64 -8.91
CA GLN A 17 10.73 31.78 -9.51
C GLN A 17 11.71 31.93 -8.35
N THR A 18 12.15 30.81 -7.76
CA THR A 18 13.32 30.83 -6.88
C THR A 18 14.47 31.44 -7.68
N SER A 19 15.04 32.54 -7.19
CA SER A 19 16.19 33.15 -7.86
C SER A 19 17.29 32.09 -8.01
N ARG A 20 18.09 32.17 -9.09
CA ARG A 20 19.18 31.19 -9.31
C ARG A 20 20.12 31.07 -8.11
N ARG A 21 20.25 32.13 -7.30
CA ARG A 21 21.03 32.15 -6.05
C ARG A 21 20.37 31.33 -4.95
N VAL A 22 19.07 31.50 -4.70
CA VAL A 22 18.31 30.72 -3.69
C VAL A 22 18.27 29.24 -4.06
N TYR A 23 18.07 28.92 -5.34
CA TYR A 23 18.12 27.53 -5.81
C TYR A 23 19.50 26.90 -5.58
N LYS A 24 20.59 27.63 -5.86
CA LYS A 24 21.95 27.15 -5.62
C LYS A 24 22.21 26.98 -4.12
N GLY A 25 21.86 27.97 -3.30
CA GLY A 25 21.99 27.89 -1.85
C GLY A 25 21.23 26.70 -1.26
N LEU A 26 19.98 26.48 -1.66
CA LEU A 26 19.17 25.36 -1.15
C LEU A 26 19.72 24.00 -1.60
N LYS A 27 20.32 23.93 -2.80
CA LYS A 27 20.97 22.71 -3.30
C LYS A 27 22.25 22.39 -2.53
N ASP A 28 23.05 23.41 -2.22
CA ASP A 28 24.28 23.25 -1.45
C ASP A 28 23.94 22.92 0.02
N PHE A 29 22.95 23.61 0.59
CA PHE A 29 22.37 23.32 1.91
C PHE A 29 21.91 21.87 2.06
N GLY A 30 21.14 21.35 1.09
CA GLY A 30 20.70 19.95 1.09
C GLY A 30 21.83 18.92 0.95
N ARG A 31 23.06 19.34 0.60
CA ARG A 31 24.26 18.49 0.62
C ARG A 31 25.02 18.55 1.93
N GLU A 32 24.87 19.63 2.69
CA GLU A 32 25.54 19.81 3.98
C GLU A 32 24.69 19.24 5.14
N PHE A 33 23.37 19.31 5.01
CA PHE A 33 22.41 18.72 5.94
C PHE A 33 22.30 17.20 5.70
N ILE A 34 23.10 16.38 6.38
CA ILE A 34 23.10 14.90 6.22
C ILE A 34 23.16 14.18 7.57
N ASP A 35 23.67 14.83 8.62
CA ASP A 35 23.89 14.23 9.93
C ASP A 35 22.64 14.31 10.81
N LEU A 36 22.06 13.15 11.11
CA LEU A 36 20.89 13.06 11.97
C LEU A 36 21.22 13.39 13.44
N GLU A 37 22.42 13.08 13.92
CA GLU A 37 22.78 13.29 15.33
C GLU A 37 22.95 14.78 15.64
N LEU A 38 23.60 15.53 14.73
CA LEU A 38 23.68 16.99 14.84
C LEU A 38 22.31 17.65 14.76
N PHE A 39 21.42 17.14 13.91
CA PHE A 39 20.05 17.62 13.85
C PHE A 39 19.28 17.37 15.15
N ASN A 40 19.39 16.16 15.72
CA ASN A 40 18.74 15.83 16.99
C ASN A 40 19.18 16.80 18.10
N GLN A 41 20.48 17.02 18.27
CA GLN A 41 21.02 17.95 19.28
C GLN A 41 20.45 19.37 19.17
N SER A 42 20.09 19.82 17.95
CA SER A 42 19.54 21.16 17.72
C SER A 42 18.04 21.31 18.06
N LEU A 43 17.31 20.19 18.12
CA LEU A 43 15.85 20.16 18.19
C LEU A 43 15.29 19.41 19.41
N ASP A 44 16.08 18.55 20.05
CA ASP A 44 15.66 17.69 21.16
C ASP A 44 15.01 18.48 22.31
N ASP A 45 15.64 19.56 22.77
CA ASP A 45 15.11 20.41 23.86
C ASP A 45 13.74 20.99 23.52
N TRP A 46 13.57 21.46 22.28
CA TRP A 46 12.31 22.05 21.82
C TRP A 46 11.20 20.99 21.75
N ILE A 47 11.51 19.78 21.30
CA ILE A 47 10.50 18.70 21.29
C ILE A 47 10.14 18.31 22.72
N LEU A 48 11.10 18.21 23.64
CA LEU A 48 10.83 17.91 25.04
C LEU A 48 9.90 18.95 25.67
N GLU A 49 10.13 20.24 25.41
CA GLU A 49 9.30 21.34 25.91
C GLU A 49 7.89 21.34 25.31
N ASN A 50 7.73 20.98 24.03
CA ASN A 50 6.45 21.12 23.31
C ASN A 50 5.61 19.83 23.24
N TYR A 51 6.25 18.67 23.45
CA TYR A 51 5.62 17.34 23.46
C TYR A 51 5.48 16.75 24.87
N GLY A 52 6.25 17.27 25.83
CA GLY A 52 6.12 16.95 27.25
C GLY A 52 4.75 17.35 27.81
N VAL A 53 4.19 16.52 28.68
CA VAL A 53 3.03 16.89 29.49
C VAL A 53 3.59 17.49 30.76
N ASP A 54 3.28 18.74 31.03
CA ASP A 54 3.60 19.35 32.32
C ASP A 54 2.62 18.77 33.36
N GLN A 55 3.06 17.73 34.08
CA GLN A 55 2.23 17.04 35.09
C GLN A 55 1.79 17.98 36.22
N VAL A 56 2.42 19.14 36.35
CA VAL A 56 2.15 20.15 37.39
C VAL A 56 1.01 21.09 36.99
N THR A 57 0.82 21.35 35.70
CA THR A 57 -0.02 22.46 35.22
C THR A 57 -1.29 21.96 34.52
N GLY A 58 -1.33 20.70 34.08
CA GLY A 58 -2.52 20.10 33.44
C GLY A 58 -2.83 20.66 32.04
N ASP A 59 -1.93 21.46 31.48
CA ASP A 59 -2.07 22.03 30.14
C ASP A 59 -1.88 20.97 29.05
N GLN A 60 -2.68 21.09 27.99
CA GLN A 60 -2.61 20.19 26.84
C GLN A 60 -1.25 20.31 26.13
N PRO A 61 -0.73 19.21 25.54
CA PRO A 61 0.47 19.28 24.71
C PRO A 61 0.28 20.33 23.60
N PHE A 62 1.31 21.15 23.36
CA PHE A 62 1.27 22.21 22.35
C PHE A 62 1.11 21.65 20.92
N LEU A 63 1.66 20.45 20.68
CA LEU A 63 1.54 19.76 19.39
C LEU A 63 0.12 19.21 19.18
N LYS A 64 -0.52 19.68 18.12
CA LYS A 64 -1.89 19.32 17.77
C LYS A 64 -1.94 18.02 16.97
N PRO A 65 -3.04 17.24 17.08
CA PRO A 65 -3.24 16.07 16.23
C PRO A 65 -3.40 16.47 14.75
N PRO A 66 -2.92 15.65 13.80
CA PRO A 66 -3.01 15.95 12.38
C PRO A 66 -4.43 15.90 11.81
N PHE A 67 -5.36 15.23 12.50
CA PHE A 67 -6.72 14.97 12.04
C PHE A 67 -7.74 15.21 13.14
N LEU A 68 -8.92 15.67 12.75
CA LEU A 68 -10.06 15.78 13.66
C LEU A 68 -10.79 14.44 13.78
N THR A 69 -11.34 14.14 14.96
CA THR A 69 -12.09 12.89 15.20
C THR A 69 -13.25 12.71 14.22
N ASP A 70 -13.94 13.80 13.85
CA ASP A 70 -15.05 13.74 12.91
C ASP A 70 -14.60 13.43 11.47
N GLU A 71 -13.37 13.78 11.09
CA GLU A 71 -12.81 13.38 9.79
C GLU A 71 -12.52 11.88 9.77
N LEU A 72 -11.95 11.34 10.85
CA LEU A 72 -11.68 9.91 11.00
C LEU A 72 -12.97 9.09 10.98
N ARG A 73 -14.02 9.54 11.68
CA ARG A 73 -15.36 8.90 11.63
C ARG A 73 -15.97 8.93 10.23
N LYS A 74 -15.84 10.03 9.49
CA LYS A 74 -16.31 10.11 8.11
C LYS A 74 -15.51 9.17 7.20
N LEU A 75 -14.21 9.06 7.41
CA LEU A 75 -13.37 8.12 6.66
C LEU A 75 -13.81 6.67 6.90
N ASP A 76 -14.03 6.29 8.16
CA ASP A 76 -14.51 4.95 8.53
C ASP A 76 -15.81 4.59 7.79
N LEU A 77 -16.81 5.46 7.87
CA LEU A 77 -18.08 5.29 7.14
C LEU A 77 -17.87 5.21 5.62
N ALA A 78 -16.96 6.01 5.06
CA ALA A 78 -16.64 5.99 3.63
C ALA A 78 -15.98 4.67 3.21
N LEU A 79 -15.12 4.11 4.06
CA LEU A 79 -14.40 2.87 3.83
C LEU A 79 -15.18 1.60 4.18
N GLU A 80 -16.40 1.74 4.71
CA GLU A 80 -17.26 0.59 5.03
C GLU A 80 -17.31 -0.45 3.90
N GLY A 81 -16.80 -1.66 4.18
CA GLY A 81 -16.64 -2.81 3.29
C GLY A 81 -15.83 -2.57 2.01
N VAL A 82 -14.88 -1.64 2.06
CA VAL A 82 -13.65 -1.74 1.29
C VAL A 82 -12.85 -2.91 1.85
N LEU A 83 -12.40 -3.81 0.98
CA LEU A 83 -11.65 -5.00 1.38
C LEU A 83 -10.15 -4.70 1.43
N PHE A 84 -9.64 -4.42 2.63
CA PHE A 84 -8.21 -4.34 2.90
C PHE A 84 -7.67 -5.73 3.25
N GLN A 85 -7.17 -6.44 2.23
CA GLN A 85 -6.75 -7.83 2.37
C GLN A 85 -5.23 -7.94 2.52
N GLN A 86 -4.76 -7.96 3.76
CA GLN A 86 -3.36 -8.22 4.11
C GLN A 86 -3.04 -9.72 4.05
N LEU A 87 -1.86 -10.05 3.53
CA LEU A 87 -1.32 -11.39 3.35
C LEU A 87 -0.24 -11.74 4.38
N PHE A 88 0.62 -10.75 4.66
CA PHE A 88 1.72 -10.87 5.61
C PHE A 88 1.29 -10.24 6.93
N ARG A 89 1.30 -11.06 7.99
CA ARG A 89 1.03 -10.57 9.33
C ARG A 89 2.28 -9.92 9.90
N MET A 90 2.10 -8.81 10.61
CA MET A 90 3.19 -8.19 11.36
C MET A 90 3.67 -9.19 12.43
N PRO A 91 4.96 -9.54 12.46
CA PRO A 91 5.48 -10.49 13.45
C PRO A 91 5.28 -9.95 14.87
N CYS A 92 4.68 -10.77 15.73
CA CYS A 92 4.28 -10.37 17.09
C CYS A 92 5.38 -10.55 18.15
N SER A 93 6.62 -10.85 17.76
CA SER A 93 7.71 -11.17 18.69
C SER A 93 8.69 -10.00 18.84
N PRO A 94 9.02 -9.58 20.07
CA PRO A 94 10.10 -8.62 20.34
C PRO A 94 11.50 -9.23 20.25
N LEU A 95 11.64 -10.55 20.03
CA LEU A 95 12.96 -11.16 19.84
C LEU A 95 13.48 -10.95 18.42
N ALA A 96 14.48 -10.09 18.33
CA ALA A 96 15.23 -9.73 17.13
C ALA A 96 16.10 -10.89 16.60
N SER A 97 15.49 -11.85 15.92
CA SER A 97 16.23 -12.60 14.90
C SER A 97 16.21 -11.82 13.58
N LYS A 98 17.24 -11.97 12.74
CA LYS A 98 17.28 -11.34 11.41
C LYS A 98 16.04 -11.67 10.57
N SER A 99 15.52 -12.89 10.70
CA SER A 99 14.29 -13.33 10.02
C SER A 99 13.05 -12.53 10.44
N VAL A 100 12.94 -12.15 11.72
CA VAL A 100 11.80 -11.35 12.22
C VAL A 100 11.81 -9.93 11.63
N LYS A 101 13.00 -9.37 11.33
CA LYS A 101 13.13 -8.06 10.68
C LYS A 101 12.76 -8.13 9.20
N GLU A 102 13.14 -9.20 8.50
CA GLU A 102 12.72 -9.44 7.10
C GLU A 102 11.20 -9.58 7.00
N ASP A 103 10.61 -10.42 7.85
CA ASP A 103 9.16 -10.62 7.93
C ASP A 103 8.41 -9.32 8.25
N GLY A 104 8.98 -8.46 9.12
CA GLY A 104 8.44 -7.14 9.44
C GLY A 104 8.41 -6.20 8.23
N TYR A 105 9.48 -6.15 7.44
CA TYR A 105 9.50 -5.33 6.22
C TYR A 105 8.55 -5.85 5.14
N HIS A 106 8.42 -7.17 4.98
CA HIS A 106 7.42 -7.76 4.07
C HIS A 106 5.98 -7.47 4.53
N ALA A 107 5.71 -7.58 5.84
CA ALA A 107 4.41 -7.24 6.41
C ALA A 107 4.06 -5.76 6.23
N LEU A 108 5.05 -4.87 6.40
CA LEU A 108 4.88 -3.43 6.21
C LEU A 108 4.68 -3.06 4.73
N GLU A 109 5.44 -3.66 3.81
CA GLU A 109 5.28 -3.46 2.37
C GLU A 109 3.88 -3.89 1.91
N ASP A 110 3.43 -5.06 2.34
CA ASP A 110 2.09 -5.58 2.05
C ASP A 110 0.98 -4.70 2.63
N PHE A 111 1.13 -4.24 3.88
CA PHE A 111 0.19 -3.31 4.50
C PHE A 111 0.04 -2.00 3.73
N LEU A 112 1.15 -1.36 3.37
CA LEU A 112 1.13 -0.11 2.60
C LEU A 112 0.54 -0.32 1.21
N HIS A 113 0.88 -1.45 0.56
CA HIS A 113 0.29 -1.81 -0.73
C HIS A 113 -1.24 -1.94 -0.61
N VAL A 114 -1.74 -2.65 0.40
CA VAL A 114 -3.17 -2.87 0.64
C VAL A 114 -3.89 -1.55 0.89
N ILE A 115 -3.31 -0.66 1.70
CA ILE A 115 -3.86 0.67 1.96
C ILE A 115 -3.95 1.49 0.68
N VAL A 116 -2.83 1.67 -0.01
CA VAL A 116 -2.77 2.56 -1.18
C VAL A 116 -3.65 2.03 -2.31
N ASN A 117 -3.64 0.72 -2.55
CA ASN A 117 -4.54 0.12 -3.53
C ASN A 117 -6.01 0.25 -3.11
N GLY A 118 -6.36 -0.05 -1.86
CA GLY A 118 -7.73 0.09 -1.36
C GLY A 118 -8.26 1.51 -1.48
N LEU A 119 -7.47 2.51 -1.09
CA LEU A 119 -7.80 3.93 -1.22
C LEU A 119 -7.92 4.34 -2.69
N TRP A 120 -6.95 3.99 -3.53
CA TRP A 120 -6.97 4.34 -4.95
C TRP A 120 -8.19 3.78 -5.67
N ARG A 121 -8.52 2.50 -5.43
CA ARG A 121 -9.67 1.81 -6.04
C ARG A 121 -11.00 2.41 -5.57
N THR A 122 -11.06 2.86 -4.33
CA THR A 122 -12.26 3.42 -3.72
C THR A 122 -12.53 4.86 -4.18
N PHE A 123 -11.50 5.70 -4.21
CA PHE A 123 -11.65 7.15 -4.36
C PHE A 123 -11.29 7.68 -5.75
N TRP A 124 -10.33 7.09 -6.48
CA TRP A 124 -9.89 7.58 -7.79
C TRP A 124 -10.38 6.74 -8.96
N ARG A 125 -10.04 5.44 -9.02
CA ARG A 125 -10.36 4.59 -10.19
C ARG A 125 -10.53 3.13 -9.81
N LYS A 126 -11.65 2.51 -10.23
CA LYS A 126 -11.83 1.06 -10.11
C LYS A 126 -10.90 0.28 -11.05
N SER A 127 -10.68 0.75 -12.28
CA SER A 127 -9.88 0.10 -13.31
C SER A 127 -8.61 0.90 -13.66
N GLY A 128 -7.52 0.19 -13.96
CA GLY A 128 -6.22 0.75 -14.32
C GLY A 128 -5.09 0.41 -13.33
N PRO A 129 -3.82 0.61 -13.74
CA PRO A 129 -2.66 0.32 -12.90
C PRO A 129 -2.51 1.32 -11.76
N LEU A 130 -1.91 0.89 -10.65
CA LEU A 130 -1.60 1.78 -9.54
C LEU A 130 -0.43 2.72 -9.92
N PRO A 131 -0.59 4.05 -9.78
CA PRO A 131 0.44 5.02 -10.16
C PRO A 131 1.56 5.15 -9.12
N PHE A 132 1.63 4.23 -8.15
CA PHE A 132 2.60 4.27 -7.06
C PHE A 132 3.51 3.05 -7.07
N SER A 133 4.71 3.22 -6.53
CA SER A 133 5.66 2.16 -6.20
C SER A 133 6.14 2.28 -4.76
N LEU A 134 6.44 1.16 -4.09
CA LEU A 134 7.09 1.16 -2.78
C LEU A 134 8.58 0.89 -2.96
N SER A 135 9.42 1.53 -2.15
CA SER A 135 10.85 1.22 -2.10
C SER A 135 11.45 1.58 -0.74
N CYS A 136 12.42 0.80 -0.31
CA CYS A 136 13.19 1.04 0.91
C CYS A 136 14.25 2.12 0.73
N PHE A 137 14.63 2.74 1.84
CA PHE A 137 15.70 3.72 1.92
C PHE A 137 16.55 3.55 3.19
N HIS A 138 17.77 4.11 3.16
CA HIS A 138 18.76 3.98 4.24
C HIS A 138 19.04 5.33 4.92
N HIS A 139 19.34 6.35 4.11
CA HIS A 139 19.61 7.72 4.57
C HIS A 139 19.35 8.69 3.42
N PRO A 140 19.27 10.00 3.66
CA PRO A 140 19.14 10.99 2.60
C PRO A 140 20.29 10.85 1.60
N GLY A 141 19.98 10.92 0.30
CA GLY A 141 20.95 10.69 -0.77
C GLY A 141 21.26 9.22 -1.11
N SER A 142 20.79 8.24 -0.31
CA SER A 142 20.86 6.83 -0.69
C SER A 142 19.91 6.50 -1.85
N LYS A 143 20.23 5.45 -2.61
CA LYS A 143 19.34 4.92 -3.66
C LYS A 143 18.18 4.15 -3.02
N PHE A 144 17.02 4.24 -3.64
CA PHE A 144 15.87 3.43 -3.30
C PHE A 144 15.99 2.03 -3.91
N TYR A 145 15.53 1.02 -3.16
CA TYR A 145 15.57 -0.38 -3.57
C TYR A 145 14.31 -1.11 -3.11
N ALA A 146 13.92 -2.18 -3.80
CA ALA A 146 12.93 -3.12 -3.27
C ALA A 146 13.47 -3.83 -2.01
N VAL A 147 12.57 -4.29 -1.13
CA VAL A 147 12.92 -5.05 0.09
C VAL A 147 13.81 -6.25 -0.26
N GLU A 148 13.42 -7.04 -1.26
CA GLU A 148 14.16 -8.22 -1.72
C GLU A 148 15.61 -7.90 -2.15
N LYS A 149 15.81 -6.72 -2.74
CA LYS A 149 17.14 -6.26 -3.17
C LYS A 149 18.00 -5.80 -2.00
N ALA A 150 17.40 -5.26 -0.94
CA ALA A 150 18.11 -4.95 0.29
C ALA A 150 18.50 -6.24 1.05
N ILE A 151 17.60 -7.23 1.09
CA ILE A 151 17.83 -8.55 1.69
C ILE A 151 18.96 -9.29 0.97
N SER A 152 18.86 -9.43 -0.36
CA SER A 152 19.89 -10.11 -1.16
C SER A 152 21.28 -9.47 -1.08
N ARG A 153 21.37 -8.20 -0.70
CA ARG A 153 22.63 -7.47 -0.49
C ARG A 153 23.11 -7.48 0.97
N GLY A 154 22.36 -8.11 1.87
CA GLY A 154 22.66 -8.14 3.31
C GLY A 154 22.57 -6.77 3.99
N ARG A 155 21.89 -5.78 3.39
CA ARG A 155 21.77 -4.40 3.91
C ARG A 155 20.48 -4.14 4.68
N LEU A 156 19.83 -5.20 5.16
CA LEU A 156 18.59 -5.11 5.93
C LEU A 156 18.76 -4.28 7.21
N GLU A 157 19.93 -4.36 7.85
CA GLU A 157 20.16 -3.66 9.12
C GLU A 157 20.18 -2.15 8.97
N GLU A 158 20.63 -1.67 7.83
CA GLU A 158 20.76 -0.26 7.51
C GLU A 158 19.45 0.36 6.99
N LEU A 159 18.41 -0.46 6.76
CA LEU A 159 17.12 0.05 6.33
C LEU A 159 16.46 0.85 7.45
N ARG A 160 15.94 2.03 7.07
CA ARG A 160 15.21 2.90 7.97
C ARG A 160 13.70 2.82 7.78
N GLY A 161 13.24 2.34 6.63
CA GLY A 161 11.82 2.36 6.30
C GLY A 161 11.51 2.19 4.82
N LEU A 162 10.27 2.51 4.46
CA LEU A 162 9.69 2.43 3.11
C LEU A 162 9.21 3.81 2.66
N ALA A 163 9.29 4.07 1.36
CA ALA A 163 8.78 5.28 0.72
C ALA A 163 7.73 4.90 -0.32
N LEU A 164 6.59 5.58 -0.28
CA LEU A 164 5.62 5.57 -1.37
C LEU A 164 6.06 6.57 -2.43
N ILE A 165 6.27 6.10 -3.65
CA ILE A 165 6.85 6.86 -4.74
C ILE A 165 5.84 6.99 -5.87
N SER A 166 5.69 8.22 -6.39
CA SER A 166 4.88 8.50 -7.57
C SER A 166 5.59 8.07 -8.85
N LYS A 167 4.93 7.24 -9.67
CA LYS A 167 5.44 6.81 -10.99
C LYS A 167 5.23 7.92 -12.01
N ASN A 168 6.26 8.74 -12.24
CA ASN A 168 6.28 9.69 -13.36
C ASN A 168 7.24 9.23 -14.45
N GLY A 169 6.68 8.57 -15.48
CA GLY A 169 7.40 8.13 -16.68
C GLY A 169 8.37 6.97 -16.47
N ASN A 170 9.11 6.61 -17.53
CA ASN A 170 10.06 5.48 -17.57
C ASN A 170 11.39 5.73 -16.83
N ASN A 171 11.38 6.56 -15.78
CA ASN A 171 12.61 6.83 -15.03
C ASN A 171 12.96 5.64 -14.12
N LEU A 172 14.03 4.94 -14.47
CA LEU A 172 14.59 3.81 -13.70
C LEU A 172 15.20 4.22 -12.35
N LYS A 173 15.39 5.53 -12.11
CA LYS A 173 15.99 6.07 -10.88
C LYS A 173 14.95 6.86 -10.12
N VAL A 174 14.67 6.42 -8.90
CA VAL A 174 13.79 7.09 -7.95
C VAL A 174 14.54 8.25 -7.29
N HIS A 175 13.87 9.39 -7.18
CA HIS A 175 14.37 10.58 -6.50
C HIS A 175 13.47 10.99 -5.33
N TRP A 176 14.05 11.68 -4.34
CA TRP A 176 13.35 12.13 -3.12
C TRP A 176 12.15 13.04 -3.41
N ASN A 177 12.17 13.79 -4.51
CA ASN A 177 11.05 14.64 -4.93
C ASN A 177 9.83 13.84 -5.44
N GLN A 178 9.99 12.54 -5.70
CA GLN A 178 8.91 11.65 -6.10
C GLN A 178 8.28 10.93 -4.91
N VAL A 179 8.85 11.06 -3.70
CA VAL A 179 8.30 10.49 -2.47
C VAL A 179 7.00 11.22 -2.14
N VAL A 180 5.91 10.49 -2.11
CA VAL A 180 4.55 10.93 -1.77
C VAL A 180 4.35 10.88 -0.26
N GLU A 181 4.78 9.78 0.35
CA GLU A 181 4.64 9.47 1.77
C GLU A 181 5.85 8.65 2.22
N LEU A 182 6.29 8.87 3.46
CA LEU A 182 7.43 8.17 4.04
C LEU A 182 7.00 7.37 5.26
N VAL A 183 7.58 6.18 5.42
CA VAL A 183 7.28 5.29 6.52
C VAL A 183 8.56 4.86 7.21
N LEU A 184 8.70 5.16 8.49
CA LEU A 184 9.81 4.71 9.34
C LEU A 184 9.40 3.43 10.07
N PHE A 185 10.30 2.44 10.11
CA PHE A 185 10.08 1.18 10.83
C PHE A 185 11.15 0.98 11.89
N ARG A 186 10.78 1.05 13.17
CA ARG A 186 11.69 0.93 14.32
C ARG A 186 11.29 -0.27 15.18
N GLN A 187 12.22 -0.78 15.97
CA GLN A 187 11.93 -1.88 16.91
C GLN A 187 11.13 -1.40 18.12
N ASN A 188 11.34 -0.15 18.54
CA ASN A 188 10.58 0.50 19.60
C ASN A 188 10.43 1.98 19.24
N ILE A 189 9.18 2.45 19.15
CA ILE A 189 8.88 3.85 18.87
C ILE A 189 8.54 4.64 20.13
N LEU A 190 8.30 3.97 21.26
CA LEU A 190 7.79 4.58 22.49
C LEU A 190 8.87 5.23 23.34
N SER A 191 8.50 6.33 24.02
CA SER A 191 9.28 6.96 25.08
C SER A 191 9.00 6.24 26.41
N GLY A 192 9.84 5.25 26.75
CA GLY A 192 9.67 4.47 27.97
C GLY A 192 8.35 3.69 28.00
N ASN A 193 7.57 3.85 29.08
CA ASN A 193 6.29 3.16 29.28
C ASN A 193 5.06 4.01 28.88
N GLU A 194 5.24 5.21 28.34
CA GLU A 194 4.14 6.07 27.92
C GLU A 194 3.79 5.81 26.44
N LEU A 195 2.50 5.93 26.07
CA LEU A 195 2.02 5.90 24.68
C LEU A 195 2.37 7.21 23.93
N LYS A 196 3.66 7.55 23.94
CA LYS A 196 4.26 8.73 23.33
C LYS A 196 5.44 8.33 22.47
N LEU A 197 5.64 8.99 21.35
CA LEU A 197 6.82 8.76 20.52
C LEU A 197 8.09 9.20 21.27
N SER A 198 9.17 8.47 21.09
CA SER A 198 10.49 8.94 21.52
C SER A 198 10.90 10.19 20.75
N VAL A 199 11.56 11.14 21.44
CA VAL A 199 12.07 12.39 20.84
C VAL A 199 12.95 12.09 19.64
N SER A 200 13.86 11.12 19.76
CA SER A 200 14.71 10.66 18.65
C SER A 200 13.92 10.23 17.41
N THR A 201 12.77 9.55 17.59
CA THR A 201 11.93 9.13 16.48
C THR A 201 11.22 10.31 15.82
N ILE A 202 10.79 11.30 16.61
CA ILE A 202 10.21 12.55 16.10
C ILE A 202 11.27 13.33 15.30
N CYS A 203 12.46 13.54 15.87
CA CYS A 203 13.57 14.22 15.17
C CYS A 203 13.91 13.50 13.86
N GLU A 204 14.00 12.18 13.87
CA GLU A 204 14.28 11.41 12.66
C GLU A 204 13.19 11.58 11.59
N ALA A 205 11.91 11.55 11.97
CA ALA A 205 10.82 11.80 11.04
C ALA A 205 10.89 13.21 10.44
N LEU A 206 11.14 14.23 11.27
CA LEU A 206 11.27 15.63 10.82
C LEU A 206 12.47 15.81 9.90
N PHE A 207 13.60 15.18 10.22
CA PHE A 207 14.81 15.19 9.39
C PHE A 207 14.53 14.72 7.97
N TYR A 208 13.90 13.54 7.82
CA TYR A 208 13.52 13.05 6.49
C TYR A 208 12.41 13.88 5.83
N GLY A 209 11.48 14.43 6.61
CA GLY A 209 10.45 15.33 6.13
C GLY A 209 11.05 16.58 5.45
N VAL A 210 12.03 17.21 6.10
CA VAL A 210 12.77 18.37 5.56
C VAL A 210 13.47 17.99 4.25
N HIS A 211 14.12 16.82 4.19
CA HIS A 211 14.73 16.34 2.95
C HIS A 211 13.74 16.18 1.79
N ILE A 212 12.54 15.67 2.06
CA ILE A 212 11.48 15.54 1.06
C ILE A 212 11.04 16.93 0.59
N LEU A 213 10.76 17.85 1.51
CA LEU A 213 10.33 19.22 1.17
C LEU A 213 11.39 19.97 0.36
N ILE A 214 12.66 19.91 0.76
CA ILE A 214 13.79 20.50 0.03
C ILE A 214 13.87 19.88 -1.37
N SER A 215 13.78 18.54 -1.49
CA SER A 215 13.86 17.87 -2.78
C SER A 215 12.71 18.24 -3.72
N ARG A 216 11.48 18.35 -3.19
CA ARG A 216 10.31 18.83 -3.94
C ARG A 216 10.48 20.28 -4.40
N CYS A 217 11.00 21.15 -3.53
CA CYS A 217 11.29 22.56 -3.86
C CYS A 217 12.36 22.71 -4.96
N LEU A 218 13.40 21.87 -4.94
CA LEU A 218 14.46 21.84 -5.94
C LEU A 218 14.02 21.18 -7.26
N SER A 219 12.91 20.46 -7.28
CA SER A 219 12.45 19.78 -8.49
C SER A 219 11.76 20.74 -9.46
N LYS A 220 12.06 20.59 -10.74
CA LYS A 220 11.33 21.28 -11.82
C LYS A 220 9.95 20.64 -12.07
N SER A 221 9.72 19.40 -11.63
CA SER A 221 8.44 18.70 -11.81
C SER A 221 7.48 19.02 -10.66
N ARG A 222 6.38 19.72 -10.97
CA ARG A 222 5.32 20.08 -10.01
C ARG A 222 4.31 18.95 -9.77
N THR A 223 4.80 17.73 -9.58
CA THR A 223 3.93 16.56 -9.53
C THR A 223 3.32 16.32 -8.17
N ILE A 224 3.88 16.94 -7.12
CA ILE A 224 3.39 16.82 -5.74
C ILE A 224 3.43 18.22 -5.13
N SER A 225 2.43 18.56 -4.30
CA SER A 225 2.44 19.81 -3.53
C SER A 225 3.70 19.93 -2.67
N ASN A 226 4.23 21.16 -2.57
CA ASN A 226 5.49 21.46 -1.88
C ASN A 226 5.28 21.79 -0.39
N ASP A 227 4.04 21.88 0.08
CA ASP A 227 3.76 22.63 1.30
C ASP A 227 3.73 21.76 2.56
N SER A 228 3.59 20.44 2.41
CA SER A 228 3.64 19.49 3.52
C SER A 228 3.93 18.05 3.09
N VAL A 229 4.30 17.23 4.06
CA VAL A 229 4.54 15.80 3.93
C VAL A 229 4.03 15.07 5.17
N PHE A 230 3.43 13.90 4.96
CA PHE A 230 3.10 12.97 6.03
C PHE A 230 4.21 11.92 6.15
N ILE A 231 4.63 11.70 7.39
CA ILE A 231 5.55 10.63 7.77
C ILE A 231 4.83 9.72 8.75
N MET A 232 4.80 8.43 8.46
CA MET A 232 4.26 7.41 9.35
C MET A 232 5.41 6.72 10.05
N VAL A 233 5.19 6.34 11.31
CA VAL A 233 6.17 5.61 12.11
C VAL A 233 5.47 4.35 12.64
N PHE A 234 6.11 3.20 12.47
CA PHE A 234 5.61 1.92 12.97
C PHE A 234 6.67 1.16 13.76
N ASP A 235 6.20 0.39 14.73
CA ASP A 235 6.88 -0.81 15.22
C ASP A 235 6.00 -2.06 15.00
N SER A 236 6.34 -3.15 15.67
CA SER A 236 5.60 -4.43 15.57
C SER A 236 4.20 -4.41 16.21
N LYS A 237 3.82 -3.34 16.92
CA LYS A 237 2.53 -3.21 17.64
C LYS A 237 1.81 -1.89 17.36
N PHE A 238 2.56 -0.80 17.37
CA PHE A 238 2.07 0.56 17.41
C PHE A 238 2.42 1.33 16.13
N GLY A 239 1.72 2.44 15.94
CA GLY A 239 2.02 3.40 14.90
C GLY A 239 1.57 4.81 15.25
N ALA A 240 2.15 5.77 14.55
CA ALA A 240 1.82 7.19 14.67
C ALA A 240 2.04 7.92 13.33
N VAL A 241 1.41 9.08 13.20
CA VAL A 241 1.47 9.95 12.03
C VAL A 241 2.03 11.31 12.45
N ILE A 242 3.03 11.77 11.70
CA ILE A 242 3.61 13.10 11.80
C ILE A 242 3.32 13.84 10.50
N LYS A 243 2.77 15.05 10.59
CA LYS A 243 2.66 15.97 9.45
C LYS A 243 3.68 17.08 9.67
N LEU A 244 4.54 17.28 8.68
CA LEU A 244 5.42 18.45 8.61
C LEU A 244 4.99 19.29 7.42
N GLY A 245 4.69 20.56 7.65
CA GLY A 245 4.44 21.54 6.60
C GLY A 245 5.06 22.88 6.91
N GLY A 246 5.23 23.72 5.92
CA GLY A 246 5.77 25.06 6.12
C GLY A 246 6.33 25.68 4.85
N ASP A 247 6.49 27.01 4.90
CA ASP A 247 7.04 27.76 3.79
C ASP A 247 8.58 27.75 3.83
N LEU A 248 9.19 26.95 2.97
CA LEU A 248 10.65 26.87 2.83
C LEU A 248 11.30 28.18 2.36
N SER A 249 10.54 29.17 1.85
CA SER A 249 11.11 30.47 1.50
C SER A 249 11.60 31.27 2.72
N LYS A 250 11.13 30.89 3.91
CA LYS A 250 11.57 31.44 5.21
C LYS A 250 12.77 30.69 5.80
N LEU A 251 13.31 29.70 5.11
CA LEU A 251 14.52 29.01 5.54
C LEU A 251 15.73 29.90 5.26
N GLU A 252 16.46 30.28 6.31
CA GLU A 252 17.67 31.08 6.19
C GLU A 252 18.85 30.22 5.74
N LEU A 253 19.31 30.42 4.50
CA LEU A 253 20.38 29.62 3.88
C LEU A 253 21.81 30.14 4.14
N ASN A 254 21.95 31.22 4.91
CA ASN A 254 23.23 31.95 5.07
C ASN A 254 23.93 31.70 6.41
N THR A 255 23.38 30.85 7.28
CA THR A 255 24.06 30.49 8.53
C THR A 255 25.09 29.40 8.22
N GLY A 256 26.33 29.54 8.71
CA GLY A 256 27.39 28.54 8.50
C GLY A 256 27.12 27.16 9.12
N ASP A 257 25.98 27.01 9.79
CA ASP A 257 25.44 25.77 10.32
C ASP A 257 24.03 25.52 9.73
N PRO A 258 23.83 24.49 8.89
CA PRO A 258 22.53 24.15 8.33
C PRO A 258 21.57 23.55 9.36
N TYR A 259 22.07 22.91 10.42
CA TYR A 259 21.23 22.26 11.43
C TYR A 259 20.49 23.32 12.25
N HIS A 260 21.19 24.37 12.66
CA HIS A 260 20.58 25.50 13.35
C HIS A 260 19.50 26.21 12.52
N SER A 261 19.72 26.42 11.21
CA SER A 261 18.70 27.08 10.36
C SER A 261 17.47 26.20 10.17
N VAL A 262 17.62 24.89 9.98
CA VAL A 262 16.46 23.98 9.93
C VAL A 262 15.72 23.99 11.28
N ALA A 263 16.44 23.88 12.40
CA ALA A 263 15.83 23.90 13.72
C ALA A 263 15.07 25.21 13.97
N HIS A 264 15.66 26.35 13.63
CA HIS A 264 14.98 27.65 13.70
C HIS A 264 13.75 27.71 12.80
N TRP A 265 13.85 27.23 11.56
CA TRP A 265 12.71 27.17 10.65
C TRP A 265 11.58 26.29 11.19
N ILE A 266 11.89 25.13 11.78
CA ILE A 266 10.88 24.27 12.41
C ILE A 266 10.18 25.01 13.55
N LYS A 267 10.95 25.64 14.43
CA LYS A 267 10.44 26.34 15.62
C LYS A 267 9.56 27.53 15.27
N CYS A 268 9.94 28.30 14.24
CA CYS A 268 9.32 29.60 13.96
C CYS A 268 8.38 29.61 12.76
N HIS A 269 8.52 28.66 11.82
CA HIS A 269 7.92 28.75 10.48
C HIS A 269 7.28 27.46 9.97
N ALA A 270 7.46 26.33 10.67
CA ALA A 270 6.83 25.07 10.30
C ALA A 270 5.58 24.79 11.15
N GLU A 271 4.65 24.06 10.54
CA GLU A 271 3.56 23.37 11.21
C GLU A 271 3.98 21.91 11.42
N VAL A 272 4.18 21.53 12.68
CA VAL A 272 4.41 20.14 13.09
C VAL A 272 3.15 19.64 13.81
N LEU A 273 2.48 18.66 13.22
CA LEU A 273 1.34 17.98 13.84
C LEU A 273 1.71 16.53 14.11
N LEU A 274 1.29 16.01 15.26
CA LEU A 274 1.66 14.68 15.73
C LEU A 274 0.43 13.98 16.31
N SER A 275 0.16 12.76 15.84
CA SER A 275 -0.90 11.93 16.39
C SER A 275 -0.49 11.30 17.73
N SER A 276 -1.49 10.82 18.47
CA SER A 276 -1.24 9.84 19.53
C SER A 276 -0.59 8.57 18.96
N VAL A 277 0.15 7.84 19.81
CA VAL A 277 0.65 6.52 19.45
C VAL A 277 -0.45 5.50 19.73
N GLU A 278 -0.87 4.80 18.68
CA GLU A 278 -2.01 3.89 18.73
C GLU A 278 -1.62 2.48 18.32
N THR A 279 -2.36 1.49 18.79
CA THR A 279 -2.19 0.10 18.31
C THR A 279 -2.68 -0.03 16.87
N ILE A 280 -1.83 -0.56 16.00
CA ILE A 280 -2.16 -0.82 14.59
C ILE A 280 -2.42 -2.32 14.41
N TRP A 281 -1.60 -3.14 15.06
CA TRP A 281 -1.61 -4.58 14.90
C TRP A 281 -2.24 -5.24 16.13
N ASN A 282 -3.16 -6.17 15.92
CA ASN A 282 -3.60 -7.04 17.01
C ASN A 282 -2.55 -8.09 17.37
N ARG A 283 -2.85 -8.89 18.41
CA ARG A 283 -1.97 -9.97 18.90
C ARG A 283 -1.64 -11.06 17.87
N LEU A 284 -2.35 -11.08 16.74
CA LEU A 284 -2.11 -12.02 15.63
C LEU A 284 -1.36 -11.34 14.47
N GLY A 285 -1.00 -10.06 14.59
CA GLY A 285 -0.27 -9.32 13.58
C GLY A 285 -1.13 -8.79 12.43
N ASN A 286 -2.47 -8.84 12.54
CA ASN A 286 -3.34 -8.26 11.53
C ASN A 286 -3.61 -6.79 11.86
N ALA A 287 -3.71 -5.95 10.84
CA ALA A 287 -4.14 -4.57 10.99
C ALA A 287 -5.58 -4.48 11.52
N ASN A 288 -5.81 -3.60 12.48
CA ASN A 288 -7.14 -3.29 12.98
C ASN A 288 -7.74 -2.12 12.19
N TRP A 289 -8.38 -2.42 11.06
CA TRP A 289 -8.79 -1.42 10.06
C TRP A 289 -9.77 -0.34 10.54
N GLY A 290 -10.58 -0.63 11.56
CA GLY A 290 -11.52 0.32 12.16
C GLY A 290 -10.99 1.04 13.41
N ASP A 291 -9.79 0.69 13.88
CA ASP A 291 -9.21 1.31 15.06
C ASP A 291 -8.62 2.68 14.72
N LEU A 292 -8.56 3.56 15.72
CA LEU A 292 -8.14 4.95 15.57
C LEU A 292 -6.76 5.09 14.89
N GLY A 293 -5.78 4.28 15.30
CA GLY A 293 -4.43 4.31 14.73
C GLY A 293 -4.42 3.99 13.23
N THR A 294 -5.15 2.95 12.82
CA THR A 294 -5.20 2.57 11.40
C THR A 294 -5.98 3.59 10.59
N LEU A 295 -7.04 4.19 11.13
CA LEU A 295 -7.75 5.28 10.47
C LEU A 295 -6.88 6.53 10.27
N GLN A 296 -6.02 6.87 11.24
CA GLN A 296 -5.07 7.98 11.09
C GLN A 296 -4.08 7.70 9.94
N VAL A 297 -3.55 6.48 9.87
CA VAL A 297 -2.68 6.01 8.78
C VAL A 297 -3.38 6.07 7.42
N LEU A 298 -4.61 5.57 7.33
CA LEU A 298 -5.42 5.61 6.11
C LEU A 298 -5.70 7.04 5.65
N LEU A 299 -5.98 7.95 6.59
CA LEU A 299 -6.26 9.35 6.26
C LEU A 299 -4.99 10.09 5.82
N ALA A 300 -3.85 9.82 6.45
CA ALA A 300 -2.54 10.33 6.04
C ALA A 300 -2.18 9.90 4.61
N ALA A 301 -2.34 8.60 4.32
CA ALA A 301 -2.11 8.06 2.98
C ALA A 301 -3.07 8.66 1.96
N PHE A 302 -4.36 8.83 2.31
CA PHE A 302 -5.33 9.48 1.45
C PHE A 302 -4.91 10.91 1.10
N TYR A 303 -4.57 11.74 2.10
CA TYR A 303 -4.15 13.12 1.83
C TYR A 303 -2.83 13.20 1.08
N SER A 304 -1.89 12.30 1.32
CA SER A 304 -0.65 12.20 0.55
C SER A 304 -0.93 11.89 -0.93
N ILE A 305 -1.87 10.98 -1.22
CA ILE A 305 -2.32 10.71 -2.59
C ILE A 305 -3.00 11.95 -3.20
N VAL A 306 -3.83 12.69 -2.45
CA VAL A 306 -4.44 13.94 -2.92
C VAL A 306 -3.39 14.97 -3.31
N GLN A 307 -2.33 15.13 -2.50
CA GLN A 307 -1.24 16.08 -2.77
C GLN A 307 -0.48 15.78 -4.07
N CYS A 308 -0.43 14.51 -4.48
CA CYS A 308 0.27 14.05 -5.67
C CYS A 308 -0.64 13.95 -6.92
N ASN A 309 -1.86 13.43 -6.76
CA ASN A 309 -2.74 13.09 -7.89
C ASN A 309 -3.95 14.01 -8.03
N GLY A 310 -4.07 15.02 -7.16
CA GLY A 310 -5.20 15.92 -7.12
C GLY A 310 -6.44 15.30 -6.45
N PRO A 311 -7.58 16.02 -6.46
CA PRO A 311 -8.78 15.58 -5.76
C PRO A 311 -9.30 14.24 -6.29
N PRO A 312 -9.86 13.38 -5.42
CA PRO A 312 -10.43 12.11 -5.83
C PRO A 312 -11.71 12.29 -6.65
N ARG A 313 -12.11 11.25 -7.40
CA ARG A 313 -13.39 11.24 -8.11
C ARG A 313 -14.58 11.17 -7.16
N LYS A 314 -14.42 10.46 -6.03
CA LYS A 314 -15.41 10.41 -4.95
C LYS A 314 -14.77 11.02 -3.71
N SER A 315 -15.44 11.97 -3.07
CA SER A 315 -14.96 12.51 -1.79
C SER A 315 -15.30 11.56 -0.65
N ILE A 316 -14.56 11.66 0.46
CA ILE A 316 -14.88 10.98 1.72
C ILE A 316 -16.33 11.28 2.14
N SER A 317 -16.71 12.56 2.13
CA SER A 317 -18.06 12.99 2.53
C SER A 317 -19.16 12.36 1.67
N SER A 318 -18.96 12.23 0.35
CA SER A 318 -19.92 11.62 -0.56
C SER A 318 -20.10 10.11 -0.30
N LEU A 319 -19.00 9.40 -0.03
CA LEU A 319 -19.08 7.96 0.29
C LEU A 319 -19.63 7.69 1.70
N ALA A 320 -19.34 8.58 2.64
CA ALA A 320 -19.89 8.55 3.99
C ALA A 320 -21.40 8.82 3.98
N SER A 321 -21.89 9.82 3.23
CA SER A 321 -23.33 10.09 3.12
C SER A 321 -24.11 8.95 2.47
N ALA A 322 -23.47 8.23 1.54
CA ALA A 322 -24.05 7.06 0.89
C ALA A 322 -23.91 5.76 1.71
N HIS A 323 -23.39 5.81 2.94
CA HIS A 323 -23.09 4.63 3.77
C HIS A 323 -24.32 3.76 4.01
N SER A 324 -25.44 4.33 4.48
CA SER A 324 -26.65 3.55 4.81
C SER A 324 -27.21 2.81 3.58
N LEU A 325 -27.19 3.44 2.41
CA LEU A 325 -27.61 2.83 1.16
C LEU A 325 -26.70 1.66 0.76
N ARG A 326 -25.38 1.82 0.88
CA ARG A 326 -24.41 0.74 0.60
C ARG A 326 -24.58 -0.43 1.56
N LEU A 327 -24.82 -0.15 2.84
CA LEU A 327 -25.09 -1.18 3.85
C LEU A 327 -26.39 -1.93 3.56
N GLN A 328 -27.47 -1.21 3.21
CA GLN A 328 -28.73 -1.80 2.81
C GLN A 328 -28.57 -2.69 1.58
N LYS A 329 -27.83 -2.22 0.56
CA LYS A 329 -27.55 -3.00 -0.65
C LYS A 329 -26.86 -4.33 -0.31
N ARG A 330 -25.81 -4.31 0.52
CA ARG A 330 -25.11 -5.53 0.95
C ARG A 330 -26.01 -6.47 1.75
N ARG A 331 -26.85 -5.94 2.63
CA ARG A 331 -27.83 -6.76 3.38
C ARG A 331 -28.80 -7.48 2.44
N ILE A 332 -29.24 -6.82 1.37
CA ILE A 332 -30.10 -7.44 0.35
C ILE A 332 -29.33 -8.50 -0.45
N GLU A 333 -28.10 -8.19 -0.88
CA GLU A 333 -27.22 -9.14 -1.59
C GLU A 333 -26.94 -10.41 -0.75
N CYS A 334 -26.70 -10.27 0.56
CA CYS A 334 -26.51 -11.42 1.47
C CYS A 334 -27.80 -12.23 1.66
N ARG A 335 -28.97 -11.58 1.81
CA ARG A 335 -30.27 -12.27 1.94
C ARG A 335 -30.66 -13.04 0.68
N LEU A 336 -30.30 -12.54 -0.50
CA LEU A 336 -30.53 -13.24 -1.76
C LEU A 336 -29.64 -14.50 -1.86
N ALA A 337 -28.37 -14.43 -1.43
CA ALA A 337 -27.47 -15.60 -1.38
C ALA A 337 -27.90 -16.68 -0.36
N GLU A 338 -28.58 -16.27 0.73
CA GLU A 338 -29.20 -17.20 1.69
C GLU A 338 -30.44 -17.89 1.08
N ASN A 339 -31.24 -17.16 0.30
CA ASN A 339 -32.45 -17.69 -0.35
C ASN A 339 -32.15 -18.53 -1.61
N GLU A 340 -31.03 -18.33 -2.30
CA GLU A 340 -30.61 -19.24 -3.40
C GLU A 340 -30.24 -20.65 -2.90
N ASN A 341 -29.92 -20.79 -1.61
CA ASN A 341 -29.70 -22.08 -0.96
C ASN A 341 -30.96 -22.64 -0.28
N ALA A 342 -32.07 -21.91 -0.29
CA ALA A 342 -33.37 -22.37 0.18
C ALA A 342 -34.26 -22.68 -1.03
N LYS A 343 -34.58 -23.96 -1.25
CA LYS A 343 -35.66 -24.35 -2.15
C LYS A 343 -36.96 -23.69 -1.65
N ILE A 344 -37.40 -22.61 -2.29
CA ILE A 344 -38.73 -22.03 -2.06
C ILE A 344 -39.49 -22.06 -3.40
N PRO A 345 -40.79 -22.44 -3.38
CA PRO A 345 -41.54 -22.74 -4.59
C PRO A 345 -41.79 -21.48 -5.42
N TYR A 346 -41.68 -21.64 -6.73
CA TYR A 346 -42.19 -20.69 -7.71
C TYR A 346 -43.68 -20.44 -7.45
N GLN A 347 -44.04 -19.20 -7.14
CA GLN A 347 -45.36 -18.68 -7.44
C GLN A 347 -45.15 -17.46 -8.35
N GLN A 348 -45.43 -17.68 -9.63
CA GLN A 348 -45.63 -16.61 -10.61
C GLN A 348 -46.70 -15.66 -10.08
N ASP A 349 -46.42 -14.37 -10.10
CA ASP A 349 -47.34 -13.41 -10.68
C ASP A 349 -46.58 -12.11 -11.02
N GLY A 350 -46.82 -11.66 -12.25
CA GLY A 350 -45.87 -10.86 -13.01
C GLY A 350 -45.90 -9.37 -12.75
N TYR A 351 -44.79 -8.73 -13.13
CA TYR A 351 -44.79 -7.44 -13.80
C TYR A 351 -43.63 -7.43 -14.81
N GLN A 352 -44.01 -7.28 -16.07
CA GLN A 352 -43.14 -7.23 -17.23
C GLN A 352 -42.46 -5.85 -17.39
N HIS A 353 -41.17 -5.93 -17.70
CA HIS A 353 -40.37 -5.08 -18.60
C HIS A 353 -39.85 -3.70 -18.14
N GLY A 354 -38.55 -3.71 -17.84
CA GLY A 354 -37.57 -2.72 -18.30
C GLY A 354 -36.37 -3.47 -18.87
N GLU A 355 -36.33 -3.58 -20.20
CA GLU A 355 -35.41 -4.34 -21.04
C GLU A 355 -33.95 -3.83 -20.93
N ILE A 356 -33.00 -4.74 -20.72
CA ILE A 356 -31.57 -4.44 -20.69
C ILE A 356 -31.10 -4.34 -22.15
N VAL A 357 -30.76 -3.13 -22.59
CA VAL A 357 -30.04 -2.93 -23.85
C VAL A 357 -28.56 -3.13 -23.58
N GLU A 358 -28.03 -4.29 -23.99
CA GLU A 358 -26.61 -4.50 -24.19
C GLU A 358 -26.17 -3.66 -25.40
N LEU A 359 -25.37 -2.62 -25.16
CA LEU A 359 -24.67 -1.90 -26.23
C LEU A 359 -23.21 -2.31 -26.20
N ASP A 360 -22.86 -3.10 -27.22
CA ASP A 360 -21.52 -3.58 -27.46
C ASP A 360 -20.78 -2.71 -28.50
N HIS A 361 -19.46 -2.59 -28.29
CA HIS A 361 -18.37 -2.21 -29.20
C HIS A 361 -18.09 -0.73 -29.55
N SER A 362 -16.87 -0.32 -29.17
CA SER A 362 -15.95 0.32 -30.12
C SER A 362 -14.51 -0.11 -29.83
N ASP A 363 -13.95 -0.86 -30.78
CA ASP A 363 -12.53 -1.20 -30.90
C ASP A 363 -11.65 0.05 -30.89
N ASN A 364 -10.49 -0.04 -30.21
CA ASN A 364 -9.38 0.87 -30.44
C ASN A 364 -8.08 0.06 -30.55
N PRO A 365 -7.46 -0.03 -31.73
CA PRO A 365 -6.30 -0.87 -31.96
C PRO A 365 -5.02 -0.06 -31.75
N LEU A 366 -4.52 0.07 -30.51
CA LEU A 366 -3.10 0.44 -30.27
C LEU A 366 -2.66 0.25 -28.81
N VAL A 367 -2.78 -0.95 -28.26
CA VAL A 367 -2.04 -1.33 -27.05
C VAL A 367 -1.15 -2.51 -27.45
N LYS A 368 0.17 -2.28 -27.45
CA LYS A 368 1.15 -3.37 -27.56
C LYS A 368 0.89 -4.35 -26.42
N ASN A 369 0.26 -5.47 -26.74
CA ASN A 369 -0.02 -6.58 -25.83
C ASN A 369 1.27 -7.03 -25.14
N THR A 370 1.46 -6.65 -23.88
CA THR A 370 2.38 -7.32 -22.96
C THR A 370 1.76 -8.69 -22.64
N SER A 371 2.28 -9.73 -23.27
CA SER A 371 1.64 -11.06 -23.36
C SER A 371 1.52 -11.76 -21.99
N HIS A 372 0.36 -11.64 -21.33
CA HIS A 372 -0.08 -12.57 -20.29
C HIS A 372 0.00 -14.02 -20.80
N LEU A 373 0.27 -14.98 -19.91
CA LEU A 373 0.26 -16.40 -20.28
C LEU A 373 -1.16 -16.78 -20.70
N LYS A 374 -1.41 -16.83 -21.99
CA LYS A 374 -2.69 -17.23 -22.57
C LYS A 374 -2.61 -18.69 -22.96
N LEU A 375 -3.24 -19.53 -22.16
CA LEU A 375 -3.34 -20.94 -22.44
C LEU A 375 -4.45 -21.18 -23.46
N ARG A 376 -4.20 -22.04 -24.43
CA ARG A 376 -5.17 -22.40 -25.47
C ARG A 376 -5.89 -23.68 -25.11
N GLN A 377 -7.13 -23.78 -25.56
CA GLN A 377 -7.87 -25.04 -25.52
C GLN A 377 -7.04 -26.15 -26.20
N GLY A 378 -6.96 -27.30 -25.53
CA GLY A 378 -6.18 -28.46 -25.95
C GLY A 378 -4.73 -28.49 -25.45
N GLU A 379 -4.18 -27.38 -24.91
CA GLU A 379 -2.82 -27.36 -24.36
C GLU A 379 -2.72 -28.21 -23.08
N ILE A 380 -1.64 -28.98 -22.98
CA ILE A 380 -1.32 -29.81 -21.81
C ILE A 380 -0.33 -29.04 -20.94
N LEU A 381 -0.72 -28.83 -19.69
CA LEU A 381 0.08 -28.24 -18.64
C LEU A 381 0.63 -29.30 -17.72
N LEU A 382 1.93 -29.22 -17.48
CA LEU A 382 2.60 -30.00 -16.46
C LEU A 382 2.77 -29.13 -15.21
N LEU A 383 2.20 -29.56 -14.10
CA LEU A 383 2.27 -28.91 -12.80
C LEU A 383 3.14 -29.73 -11.86
N GLU A 384 4.09 -29.07 -11.20
CA GLU A 384 4.87 -29.65 -10.11
C GLU A 384 4.23 -29.26 -8.77
N ASP A 385 3.53 -30.22 -8.15
CA ASP A 385 2.97 -30.12 -6.81
C ASP A 385 4.02 -30.59 -5.78
N GLN A 386 4.25 -29.80 -4.73
CA GLN A 386 5.27 -30.10 -3.73
C GLN A 386 4.94 -31.36 -2.89
N GLN A 387 3.66 -31.70 -2.75
CA GLN A 387 3.19 -32.84 -1.97
C GLN A 387 2.89 -34.06 -2.84
N GLN A 388 2.41 -33.83 -4.07
CA GLN A 388 1.87 -34.89 -4.93
C GLN A 388 2.69 -35.16 -6.20
N GLY A 389 3.81 -34.46 -6.38
CA GLY A 389 4.68 -34.64 -7.54
C GLY A 389 4.14 -34.00 -8.81
N GLN A 390 4.49 -34.55 -9.97
CA GLN A 390 4.07 -34.00 -11.26
C GLN A 390 2.65 -34.45 -11.62
N LYS A 391 1.80 -33.50 -12.01
CA LYS A 391 0.43 -33.73 -12.48
C LYS A 391 0.19 -33.05 -13.82
N SER A 392 -0.63 -33.65 -14.66
CA SER A 392 -0.90 -33.15 -16.01
C SER A 392 -2.36 -32.74 -16.18
N PHE A 393 -2.59 -31.54 -16.70
CA PHE A 393 -3.92 -30.99 -16.93
C PHE A 393 -4.06 -30.53 -18.39
N GLN A 394 -5.17 -30.88 -19.04
CA GLN A 394 -5.50 -30.38 -20.37
C GLN A 394 -6.51 -29.25 -20.28
N ILE A 395 -6.23 -28.11 -20.89
CA ILE A 395 -7.14 -26.96 -20.92
C ILE A 395 -8.32 -27.24 -21.86
N GLN A 396 -9.55 -27.08 -21.36
CA GLN A 396 -10.78 -27.27 -22.13
C GLN A 396 -11.38 -25.93 -22.54
N GLU A 397 -11.42 -24.96 -21.63
CA GLU A 397 -12.02 -23.66 -21.90
C GLU A 397 -11.30 -22.54 -21.16
N SER A 398 -11.34 -21.35 -21.74
CA SER A 398 -10.96 -20.12 -21.05
C SER A 398 -12.23 -19.36 -20.74
N PHE A 399 -12.42 -18.92 -19.50
CA PHE A 399 -13.61 -18.13 -19.15
C PHE A 399 -13.50 -16.73 -19.80
N ILE A 400 -14.29 -16.48 -20.85
CA ILE A 400 -14.31 -15.21 -21.59
C ILE A 400 -15.15 -14.20 -20.80
N GLY A 401 -14.48 -13.24 -20.15
CA GLY A 401 -15.15 -12.20 -19.35
C GLY A 401 -14.21 -11.25 -18.59
N GLY A 402 -12.98 -11.07 -19.05
CA GLY A 402 -12.00 -10.16 -18.41
C GLY A 402 -11.08 -10.79 -17.36
N ASN A 403 -11.22 -12.08 -17.05
CA ASN A 403 -10.34 -12.81 -16.12
C ASN A 403 -9.35 -13.73 -16.87
N TYR A 404 -8.24 -13.18 -17.36
CA TYR A 404 -7.20 -13.90 -18.14
C TYR A 404 -6.39 -14.99 -17.38
N PHE A 405 -6.84 -15.38 -16.19
CA PHE A 405 -6.14 -16.24 -15.24
C PHE A 405 -6.96 -17.44 -14.79
N LEU A 406 -8.20 -17.59 -15.28
CA LEU A 406 -9.12 -18.67 -14.91
C LEU A 406 -9.38 -19.55 -16.14
N TYR A 407 -9.15 -20.86 -16.00
CA TYR A 407 -9.32 -21.83 -17.07
C TYR A 407 -10.11 -23.04 -16.56
N GLY A 408 -10.95 -23.62 -17.41
CA GLY A 408 -11.49 -24.96 -17.20
C GLY A 408 -10.49 -25.98 -17.72
N ALA A 409 -10.13 -26.97 -16.90
CA ALA A 409 -9.15 -27.99 -17.25
C ALA A 409 -9.59 -29.38 -16.80
N ILE A 410 -9.09 -30.43 -17.44
CA ILE A 410 -9.33 -31.83 -17.05
C ILE A 410 -8.00 -32.47 -16.67
N SER A 411 -7.99 -33.23 -15.58
CA SER A 411 -6.82 -34.04 -15.21
C SER A 411 -6.64 -35.19 -16.20
N LEU A 412 -5.42 -35.38 -16.73
CA LEU A 412 -5.13 -36.51 -17.61
C LEU A 412 -5.09 -37.84 -16.86
N ASP A 413 -4.75 -37.81 -15.57
CA ASP A 413 -4.67 -39.01 -14.74
C ASP A 413 -6.07 -39.55 -14.41
N TYR A 414 -7.05 -38.66 -14.27
CA TYR A 414 -8.45 -38.99 -13.94
C TYR A 414 -9.41 -38.01 -14.63
N PRO A 415 -9.84 -38.27 -15.87
CA PRO A 415 -10.62 -37.34 -16.68
C PRO A 415 -12.13 -37.37 -16.35
N THR A 416 -12.49 -37.32 -15.07
CA THR A 416 -13.87 -37.51 -14.61
C THR A 416 -14.65 -36.22 -14.39
N GLN A 417 -13.97 -35.08 -14.17
CA GLN A 417 -14.60 -33.81 -13.82
C GLN A 417 -13.84 -32.62 -14.44
N LEU A 418 -14.58 -31.55 -14.73
CA LEU A 418 -14.01 -30.27 -15.14
C LEU A 418 -13.51 -29.52 -13.89
N LEU A 419 -12.23 -29.22 -13.86
CA LEU A 419 -11.54 -28.55 -12.77
C LEU A 419 -11.35 -27.07 -13.08
N THR A 420 -11.32 -26.25 -12.04
CA THR A 420 -11.01 -24.83 -12.15
C THR A 420 -9.52 -24.60 -11.92
N LEU A 421 -8.85 -24.02 -12.91
CA LEU A 421 -7.41 -23.78 -12.91
C LEU A 421 -7.14 -22.27 -12.84
N TYR A 422 -6.48 -21.85 -11.77
CA TYR A 422 -6.07 -20.48 -11.51
C TYR A 422 -4.58 -20.31 -11.82
N VAL A 423 -4.23 -19.41 -12.74
CA VAL A 423 -2.85 -19.12 -13.17
C VAL A 423 -2.42 -17.75 -12.65
N GLY A 424 -1.42 -17.72 -11.77
CA GLY A 424 -0.85 -16.45 -11.31
C GLY A 424 0.18 -15.90 -12.30
N ALA A 425 0.80 -14.76 -11.97
CA ALA A 425 1.85 -14.20 -12.82
C ALA A 425 3.21 -14.87 -12.58
N HIS A 426 4.04 -14.90 -13.62
CA HIS A 426 5.39 -15.44 -13.52
C HIS A 426 6.28 -14.56 -12.61
N PRO A 427 7.10 -15.12 -11.70
CA PRO A 427 7.91 -14.34 -10.75
C PRO A 427 8.86 -13.30 -11.37
N SER A 428 9.35 -13.54 -12.59
CA SER A 428 10.19 -12.55 -13.30
C SER A 428 9.43 -11.32 -13.82
N ARG A 429 8.09 -11.35 -13.78
CA ARG A 429 7.22 -10.24 -14.18
C ARG A 429 6.80 -9.38 -12.98
N LEU A 430 7.20 -9.75 -11.77
CA LEU A 430 6.86 -9.00 -10.54
C LEU A 430 7.63 -7.67 -10.44
N GLU A 431 8.67 -7.47 -11.27
CA GLU A 431 9.32 -6.17 -11.47
C GLU A 431 9.02 -5.62 -12.89
N PRO A 432 8.37 -4.45 -13.09
CA PRO A 432 7.68 -3.57 -12.15
C PRO A 432 6.15 -3.49 -12.38
N SER A 433 5.48 -4.54 -12.88
CA SER A 433 4.03 -4.53 -13.14
C SER A 433 3.21 -4.97 -11.91
N TRP A 434 2.43 -4.02 -11.40
CA TRP A 434 1.55 -4.19 -10.23
C TRP A 434 0.30 -5.05 -10.53
N GLU A 435 -0.04 -5.21 -11.81
CA GLU A 435 -1.12 -6.10 -12.26
C GLU A 435 -0.73 -7.57 -12.10
N ASP A 436 0.52 -7.91 -12.41
CA ASP A 436 1.07 -9.25 -12.26
C ASP A 436 1.22 -9.63 -10.77
N MET A 437 1.55 -8.66 -9.91
CA MET A 437 1.54 -8.85 -8.46
C MET A 437 0.14 -9.22 -7.95
N SER A 438 -0.93 -8.56 -8.39
CA SER A 438 -2.31 -8.86 -7.95
C SER A 438 -2.74 -10.30 -8.26
N LEU A 439 -2.37 -10.81 -9.44
CA LEU A 439 -2.66 -12.19 -9.88
C LEU A 439 -1.81 -13.21 -9.12
N TRP A 440 -0.51 -12.93 -8.97
CA TRP A 440 0.37 -13.75 -8.16
C TRP A 440 -0.12 -13.82 -6.70
N TYR A 441 -0.53 -12.68 -6.13
CA TYR A 441 -1.12 -12.55 -4.80
C TYR A 441 -2.41 -13.35 -4.63
N GLN A 442 -3.31 -13.32 -5.63
CA GLN A 442 -4.59 -14.03 -5.56
C GLN A 442 -4.39 -15.54 -5.51
N VAL A 443 -3.55 -16.10 -6.39
CA VAL A 443 -3.31 -17.55 -6.46
C VAL A 443 -2.54 -18.04 -5.25
N GLN A 444 -1.43 -17.38 -4.86
CA GLN A 444 -0.65 -17.80 -3.70
C GLN A 444 -1.44 -17.74 -2.39
N ARG A 445 -2.30 -16.73 -2.23
CA ARG A 445 -3.15 -16.61 -1.05
C ARG A 445 -4.22 -17.70 -1.00
N GLN A 446 -4.93 -17.93 -2.11
CA GLN A 446 -5.93 -19.00 -2.17
C GLN A 446 -5.29 -20.34 -1.87
N THR A 447 -4.12 -20.63 -2.45
CA THR A 447 -3.34 -21.82 -2.15
C THR A 447 -3.03 -21.93 -0.66
N LYS A 448 -2.48 -20.88 -0.04
CA LYS A 448 -2.11 -20.89 1.38
C LYS A 448 -3.32 -21.08 2.30
N VAL A 449 -4.40 -20.34 2.07
CA VAL A 449 -5.61 -20.40 2.90
C VAL A 449 -6.27 -21.78 2.78
N LEU A 450 -6.45 -22.28 1.55
CA LEU A 450 -7.08 -23.57 1.32
C LEU A 450 -6.21 -24.72 1.84
N ASN A 451 -4.88 -24.64 1.73
CA ASN A 451 -3.99 -25.65 2.30
C ASN A 451 -4.03 -25.63 3.83
N ILE A 452 -4.09 -24.47 4.48
CA ILE A 452 -4.27 -24.39 5.94
C ILE A 452 -5.59 -25.03 6.36
N LEU A 453 -6.70 -24.71 5.66
CA LEU A 453 -8.02 -25.30 5.93
C LEU A 453 -8.01 -26.82 5.74
N LYS A 454 -7.40 -27.31 4.66
CA LYS A 454 -7.21 -28.73 4.38
C LYS A 454 -6.39 -29.43 5.48
N HIS A 455 -5.26 -28.83 5.90
CA HIS A 455 -4.43 -29.37 6.99
C HIS A 455 -5.15 -29.39 8.34
N GLN A 456 -6.07 -28.46 8.57
CA GLN A 456 -6.92 -28.43 9.75
C GLN A 456 -8.16 -29.34 9.65
N GLY A 457 -8.30 -30.09 8.54
CA GLY A 457 -9.44 -30.99 8.31
C GLY A 457 -10.76 -30.25 8.09
N VAL A 458 -10.73 -28.95 7.81
CA VAL A 458 -11.92 -28.14 7.57
C VAL A 458 -12.40 -28.37 6.14
N SER A 459 -13.41 -29.23 5.98
CA SER A 459 -14.15 -29.38 4.74
C SER A 459 -15.50 -28.66 4.85
N SER A 460 -15.89 -27.95 3.80
CA SER A 460 -17.19 -27.29 3.69
C SER A 460 -17.65 -27.40 2.25
N LYS A 461 -18.96 -27.61 2.05
CA LYS A 461 -19.55 -27.59 0.70
C LYS A 461 -19.40 -26.24 -0.02
N TYR A 462 -19.04 -25.19 0.71
CA TYR A 462 -18.80 -23.84 0.19
C TYR A 462 -17.31 -23.53 -0.02
N LEU A 463 -16.41 -24.46 0.31
CA LEU A 463 -14.98 -24.30 0.09
C LEU A 463 -14.56 -25.18 -1.10
N PRO A 464 -13.88 -24.61 -2.10
CA PRO A 464 -13.38 -25.39 -3.22
C PRO A 464 -12.32 -26.38 -2.75
N GLU A 465 -12.43 -27.63 -3.22
CA GLU A 465 -11.49 -28.69 -2.85
C GLU A 465 -10.18 -28.52 -3.66
N VAL A 466 -9.04 -28.47 -2.97
CA VAL A 466 -7.73 -28.35 -3.64
C VAL A 466 -7.29 -29.71 -4.17
N ILE A 467 -7.27 -29.83 -5.49
CA ILE A 467 -6.84 -31.01 -6.25
C ILE A 467 -5.33 -31.02 -6.45
N ALA A 468 -4.75 -29.85 -6.74
CA ALA A 468 -3.31 -29.66 -6.87
C ALA A 468 -2.92 -28.19 -6.68
N SER A 469 -1.72 -27.93 -6.17
CA SER A 469 -1.17 -26.58 -6.09
C SER A 469 0.34 -26.60 -6.27
N GLY A 470 0.87 -25.71 -7.13
CA GLY A 470 2.26 -25.86 -7.52
C GLY A 470 2.75 -24.83 -8.52
N ARG A 471 3.76 -25.21 -9.30
CA ARG A 471 4.36 -24.36 -10.34
C ARG A 471 4.31 -25.05 -11.70
N ILE A 472 4.16 -24.26 -12.76
CA ILE A 472 4.23 -24.75 -14.14
C ILE A 472 5.65 -25.25 -14.46
N LEU A 473 5.71 -26.42 -15.07
CA LEU A 473 6.85 -26.94 -15.81
C LEU A 473 6.59 -26.76 -17.31
N HIS A 474 7.62 -26.36 -18.05
CA HIS A 474 7.52 -26.26 -19.50
C HIS A 474 7.83 -27.61 -20.15
N PRO A 475 7.31 -27.88 -21.36
CA PRO A 475 7.69 -29.07 -22.10
C PRO A 475 9.19 -29.05 -22.45
N GLY A 476 9.84 -30.21 -22.36
CA GLY A 476 11.27 -30.40 -22.66
C GLY A 476 12.19 -30.38 -21.43
N PRO A 477 13.52 -30.59 -21.62
CA PRO A 477 14.48 -30.68 -20.52
C PRO A 477 14.60 -29.33 -19.79
N CYS A 478 14.24 -29.34 -18.50
CA CYS A 478 14.30 -28.15 -17.64
C CYS A 478 15.69 -28.03 -16.99
N LYS A 479 16.32 -26.85 -17.10
CA LYS A 479 17.65 -26.58 -16.49
C LYS A 479 17.60 -26.21 -15.00
N LYS A 480 16.46 -26.37 -14.33
CA LYS A 480 16.33 -26.08 -12.89
C LYS A 480 17.23 -27.01 -12.09
N GLN A 481 18.10 -26.43 -11.25
CA GLN A 481 19.01 -27.19 -10.38
C GLN A 481 18.36 -27.64 -9.06
N SER A 482 17.19 -27.10 -8.72
CA SER A 482 16.43 -27.45 -7.52
C SER A 482 14.91 -27.26 -7.76
N PRO A 483 14.03 -27.88 -6.96
CA PRO A 483 12.57 -27.71 -7.08
C PRO A 483 12.10 -26.26 -6.87
N SER A 484 12.86 -25.48 -6.09
CA SER A 484 12.64 -24.03 -5.91
C SER A 484 13.34 -23.17 -6.97
N GLY A 485 14.23 -23.78 -7.77
CA GLY A 485 15.06 -23.14 -8.77
C GLY A 485 14.27 -22.58 -9.95
N ARG A 486 14.93 -21.80 -10.79
CA ARG A 486 14.33 -21.16 -11.97
C ARG A 486 15.05 -21.62 -13.23
N CYS A 487 14.33 -21.61 -14.35
CA CYS A 487 14.90 -21.74 -15.68
C CYS A 487 14.42 -20.55 -16.53
N ASP A 488 15.14 -20.21 -17.60
CA ASP A 488 14.83 -19.00 -18.40
C ASP A 488 13.56 -19.11 -19.26
N HIS A 489 12.84 -20.24 -19.20
CA HIS A 489 11.62 -20.43 -19.97
C HIS A 489 10.45 -19.64 -19.36
N PRO A 490 9.66 -18.89 -20.16
CA PRO A 490 8.67 -17.91 -19.67
C PRO A 490 7.52 -18.48 -18.84
N TRP A 491 7.29 -19.79 -18.93
CA TRP A 491 6.24 -20.48 -18.16
C TRP A 491 6.78 -21.09 -16.85
N CYS A 492 8.08 -21.34 -16.79
CA CYS A 492 8.77 -22.17 -15.81
C CYS A 492 8.79 -21.53 -14.42
N GLY A 493 7.94 -22.00 -13.51
CA GLY A 493 7.83 -21.41 -12.17
C GLY A 493 6.65 -20.47 -11.96
N THR A 494 5.77 -20.32 -12.96
CA THR A 494 4.49 -19.62 -12.80
C THR A 494 3.61 -20.39 -11.79
N PRO A 495 3.04 -19.74 -10.77
CA PRO A 495 2.21 -20.42 -9.78
C PRO A 495 0.84 -20.79 -10.34
N ILE A 496 0.36 -21.98 -9.99
CA ILE A 496 -0.97 -22.47 -10.33
C ILE A 496 -1.65 -23.07 -9.09
N LEU A 497 -2.96 -22.88 -9.03
CA LEU A 497 -3.88 -23.58 -8.13
C LEU A 497 -4.96 -24.29 -8.95
N VAL A 498 -5.23 -25.55 -8.65
CA VAL A 498 -6.30 -26.35 -9.27
C VAL A 498 -7.30 -26.76 -8.20
N THR A 499 -8.56 -26.41 -8.42
CA THR A 499 -9.66 -26.78 -7.52
C THR A 499 -10.76 -27.55 -8.25
N LEU A 500 -11.52 -28.32 -7.48
CA LEU A 500 -12.82 -28.85 -7.91
C LEU A 500 -13.83 -27.71 -8.08
#